data_AF-A0A937IBX9-F1
#
_entry.id   AF-A0A937IBX9-F1
#
_cell.length_a   1.000
_cell.length_b   1.000
_cell.length_c   1.000
_cell.angle_alpha   90.00
_cell.angle_beta   90.00
_cell.angle_gamma   90.00
#
_symmetry.space_group_name_H-M   'P 1'
#
loop_
_entity.id
_entity.type
_entity.pdbx_description
1 polymer ?
#
loop_
_entity_poly.entity_id
_entity_poly.type
_entity_poly.pdbx_seq_one_letter_code
_entity_poly.pdbx_strand_id
1 'polypeptide(L)'
;MRNIFLIVSIFFYTGLFFANHHGEKMKHQAGIENRAMMARLKLDLADLKGPPSVAEVTEKKAERLSNLDLLIASGKYEGIRLRRLEMIRNKIAKEEIPSQEIINQRHEERLKKANKKLQKSKNRQEKARKQKRKYRKKD
;
A
#
# COMPACT_ATOMS: atom_id res chain seq x y z
N MET A 1 47.29 9.99 32.56
CA MET A 1 46.12 10.81 32.13
C MET A 1 45.67 10.55 30.69
N ARG A 2 46.55 10.24 29.71
CA ARG A 2 46.15 9.98 28.30
C ARG A 2 45.24 8.73 28.09
N ASN A 3 45.38 7.68 28.90
CA ASN A 3 44.62 6.44 28.71
C ASN A 3 43.16 6.51 29.20
N ILE A 4 42.85 7.43 30.13
CA ILE A 4 41.49 7.61 30.65
C ILE A 4 40.60 8.27 29.59
N PHE A 5 41.14 9.22 28.82
CA PHE A 5 40.44 9.87 27.71
C PHE A 5 40.05 8.89 26.58
N LEU A 6 40.88 7.87 26.33
CA LEU A 6 40.58 6.83 25.33
C LEU A 6 39.45 5.89 25.80
N ILE A 7 39.38 5.58 27.10
CA ILE A 7 38.32 4.70 27.63
C ILE A 7 36.97 5.44 27.63
N VAL A 8 36.95 6.73 27.99
CA VAL A 8 35.73 7.55 27.99
C VAL A 8 35.21 7.80 26.56
N SER A 9 36.09 7.98 25.58
CA SER A 9 35.67 8.15 24.19
C SER A 9 35.04 6.87 23.62
N ILE A 10 35.58 5.67 23.92
CA ILE A 10 35.00 4.39 23.49
C ILE A 10 33.59 4.19 24.07
N PHE A 11 33.36 4.55 25.34
CA PHE A 11 32.01 4.50 25.94
C PHE A 11 31.03 5.49 25.29
N PHE A 12 31.50 6.68 24.88
CA PHE A 12 30.66 7.66 24.19
C PHE A 12 30.27 7.21 22.77
N TYR A 13 31.21 6.64 22.01
CA TYR A 13 30.95 6.13 20.66
C TYR A 13 30.07 4.89 20.65
N THR A 14 30.22 3.99 21.62
CA THR A 14 29.35 2.81 21.75
C THR A 14 27.92 3.20 22.16
N GLY A 15 27.75 4.18 23.05
CA GLY A 15 26.44 4.72 23.43
C GLY A 15 25.68 5.37 22.26
N LEU A 16 26.35 6.16 21.41
CA LEU A 16 25.73 6.78 20.22
C LEU A 16 25.32 5.74 19.17
N PHE A 17 26.11 4.69 18.97
CA PHE A 17 25.82 3.64 17.97
C PHE A 17 24.59 2.80 18.37
N PHE A 18 24.44 2.48 19.66
CA PHE A 18 23.25 1.77 20.17
C PHE A 18 21.97 2.63 20.14
N ALA A 19 22.06 3.94 20.42
CA ALA A 19 20.92 4.85 20.37
C ALA A 19 20.36 5.03 18.94
N ASN A 20 21.24 5.19 17.95
CA ASN A 20 20.84 5.31 16.54
C ASN A 20 20.12 4.05 16.01
N HIS A 21 20.62 2.87 16.38
CA HIS A 21 20.03 1.61 15.90
C HIS A 21 18.70 1.25 16.59
N HIS A 22 18.44 1.77 17.80
CA HIS A 22 17.13 1.69 18.45
C HIS A 22 16.12 2.67 17.87
N GLY A 23 16.51 3.91 17.57
CA GLY A 23 15.64 4.91 16.95
C GLY A 23 15.13 4.49 15.56
N GLU A 24 15.99 3.85 14.75
CA GLU A 24 15.62 3.35 13.43
C GLU A 24 14.58 2.21 13.51
N LYS A 25 14.73 1.28 14.47
CA LYS A 25 13.77 0.19 14.71
C LYS A 25 12.41 0.70 15.19
N MET A 26 12.39 1.76 16.00
CA MET A 26 11.15 2.40 16.46
C MET A 26 10.42 3.10 15.31
N LYS A 27 11.15 3.85 14.46
CA LYS A 27 10.59 4.50 13.25
C LYS A 27 10.02 3.48 12.26
N HIS A 28 10.71 2.35 12.07
CA HIS A 28 10.24 1.28 11.19
C HIS A 28 8.96 0.62 11.71
N GLN A 29 8.81 0.43 13.03
CA GLN A 29 7.60 -0.10 13.64
C GLN A 29 6.43 0.89 13.54
N ALA A 30 6.65 2.17 13.85
CA ALA A 30 5.64 3.21 13.69
C ALA A 30 5.18 3.33 12.22
N GLY A 31 6.10 3.24 11.26
CA GLY A 31 5.76 3.23 9.83
C GLY A 31 4.90 2.04 9.40
N ILE A 32 5.11 0.85 9.98
CA ILE A 32 4.29 -0.34 9.70
C ILE A 32 2.89 -0.20 10.33
N GLU A 33 2.79 0.33 11.55
CA GLU A 33 1.52 0.54 12.24
C GLU A 33 0.66 1.62 11.56
N ASN A 34 1.27 2.73 11.13
CA ASN A 34 0.60 3.78 10.37
C ASN A 34 0.05 3.27 9.03
N ARG A 35 0.81 2.43 8.32
CA ARG A 35 0.34 1.80 7.07
C ARG A 35 -0.84 0.86 7.33
N ALA A 36 -0.81 0.09 8.41
CA ALA A 36 -1.89 -0.81 8.78
C ALA A 36 -3.15 -0.04 9.19
N MET A 37 -3.00 1.10 9.88
CA MET A 37 -4.11 2.00 10.23
C MET A 37 -4.73 2.63 8.98
N MET A 38 -3.91 3.20 8.09
CA MET A 38 -4.40 3.77 6.83
C MET A 38 -5.14 2.75 5.97
N ALA A 39 -4.68 1.49 5.95
CA ALA A 39 -5.34 0.42 5.23
C ALA A 39 -6.73 0.08 5.81
N ARG A 40 -6.92 0.17 7.13
CA ARG A 40 -8.24 0.03 7.77
C ARG A 40 -9.15 1.19 7.38
N LEU A 41 -8.66 2.42 7.54
CA LEU A 41 -9.44 3.61 7.20
C LEU A 41 -9.91 3.60 5.73
N LYS A 42 -9.06 3.14 4.81
CA LYS A 42 -9.45 2.97 3.40
C LYS A 42 -10.50 1.88 3.19
N LEU A 43 -10.46 0.82 3.98
CA LEU A 43 -11.45 -0.24 3.94
C LEU A 43 -12.78 0.24 4.51
N ASP A 44 -12.76 0.85 5.69
CA ASP A 44 -13.95 1.42 6.34
C ASP A 44 -14.59 2.49 5.45
N LEU A 45 -13.78 3.33 4.81
CA LEU A 45 -14.27 4.31 3.83
C LEU A 45 -14.92 3.66 2.61
N ALA A 46 -14.36 2.54 2.12
CA ALA A 46 -14.92 1.81 0.98
C ALA A 46 -16.23 1.08 1.35
N ASP A 47 -16.35 0.61 2.59
CA ASP A 47 -17.58 0.05 3.15
C ASP A 47 -18.66 1.14 3.25
N LEU A 48 -18.31 2.31 3.81
CA LEU A 48 -19.23 3.44 3.97
C LEU A 48 -19.71 4.02 2.63
N LYS A 49 -18.81 4.10 1.64
CA LYS A 49 -19.14 4.62 0.31
C LYS A 49 -20.00 3.65 -0.51
N GLY A 50 -19.93 2.35 -0.23
CA GLY A 50 -20.66 1.32 -0.97
C GLY A 50 -20.15 1.08 -2.39
N PRO A 51 -20.80 0.16 -3.14
CA PRO A 51 -20.46 -0.12 -4.53
C PRO A 51 -20.81 1.08 -5.42
N PRO A 52 -20.01 1.36 -6.46
CA PRO A 52 -20.35 2.41 -7.42
C PRO A 52 -21.59 2.03 -8.23
N SER A 53 -22.34 3.03 -8.69
CA SER A 53 -23.45 2.83 -9.61
C SER A 53 -22.97 2.49 -11.03
N VAL A 54 -23.83 1.85 -11.83
CA VAL A 54 -23.56 1.64 -13.28
C VAL A 54 -23.22 2.97 -13.96
N ALA A 55 -23.98 4.03 -13.67
CA ALA A 55 -23.77 5.36 -14.24
C ALA A 55 -22.35 5.90 -13.92
N GLU A 56 -21.91 5.81 -12.67
CA GLU A 56 -20.55 6.21 -12.29
C GLU A 56 -19.47 5.38 -13.00
N VAL A 57 -19.73 4.08 -13.22
CA VAL A 57 -18.81 3.21 -13.96
C VAL A 57 -18.75 3.61 -15.43
N THR A 58 -19.88 3.98 -16.04
CA THR A 58 -19.92 4.48 -17.41
C THR A 58 -19.20 5.80 -17.57
N GLU A 59 -19.38 6.73 -16.63
CA GLU A 59 -18.73 8.03 -16.63
C GLU A 59 -17.22 7.87 -16.50
N LYS A 60 -16.75 7.05 -15.54
CA LYS A 60 -15.32 6.73 -15.40
C LYS A 60 -14.73 6.06 -16.63
N LYS A 61 -15.52 5.25 -17.35
CA LYS A 61 -15.08 4.65 -18.62
C LYS A 61 -14.88 5.73 -19.68
N ALA A 62 -15.84 6.64 -19.82
CA ALA A 62 -15.76 7.76 -20.77
C ALA A 62 -14.60 8.71 -20.46
N GLU A 63 -14.42 9.07 -19.18
CA GLU A 63 -13.31 9.91 -18.71
C GLU A 63 -11.94 9.29 -19.05
N ARG A 64 -11.78 7.98 -18.79
CA ARG A 64 -10.54 7.26 -19.14
C ARG A 64 -10.27 7.26 -20.63
N LEU A 65 -11.29 7.07 -21.46
CA LEU A 65 -11.15 7.11 -22.91
C LEU A 65 -10.75 8.51 -23.37
N SER A 66 -11.40 9.55 -22.86
CA SER A 66 -11.06 10.95 -23.15
C SER A 66 -9.61 11.26 -22.77
N ASN A 67 -9.17 10.84 -21.58
CA ASN A 67 -7.79 11.04 -21.14
C ASN A 67 -6.77 10.32 -22.04
N LEU A 68 -7.08 9.09 -22.49
CA LEU A 68 -6.23 8.38 -23.44
C LEU A 68 -6.19 9.06 -24.80
N ASP A 69 -7.34 9.57 -25.27
CA ASP A 69 -7.43 10.31 -26.53
C ASP A 69 -6.60 11.59 -26.47
N LEU A 70 -6.62 12.31 -25.34
CA LEU A 70 -5.75 13.46 -25.10
C LEU A 70 -4.26 13.07 -25.09
N LEU A 71 -3.90 11.96 -24.46
CA LEU A 71 -2.51 11.48 -24.43
C LEU A 71 -2.01 11.08 -25.83
N ILE A 72 -2.86 10.44 -26.63
CA ILE A 72 -2.57 10.08 -28.02
C ILE A 72 -2.44 11.36 -28.87
N ALA A 73 -3.41 12.26 -28.76
CA ALA A 73 -3.43 13.53 -29.50
C ALA A 73 -2.31 14.48 -29.10
N SER A 74 -1.72 14.32 -27.91
CA SER A 74 -0.62 15.17 -27.45
C SER A 74 0.65 15.07 -28.30
N GLY A 75 0.78 14.05 -29.17
CA GLY A 75 1.95 13.83 -30.02
C GLY A 75 3.23 13.48 -29.27
N LYS A 76 3.20 13.38 -27.93
CA LYS A 76 4.38 13.10 -27.09
C LYS A 76 4.86 11.66 -27.15
N TYR A 77 4.05 10.75 -27.69
CA TYR A 77 4.31 9.32 -27.69
C TYR A 77 4.40 8.79 -29.11
N GLU A 78 5.42 8.00 -29.40
CA GLU A 78 5.68 7.44 -30.73
C GLU A 78 5.96 5.92 -30.67
N GLY A 79 5.90 5.28 -31.83
CA GLY A 79 6.26 3.89 -32.04
C GLY A 79 5.53 2.92 -31.11
N ILE A 80 6.28 2.11 -30.37
CA ILE A 80 5.73 1.06 -29.49
C ILE A 80 4.87 1.66 -28.36
N ARG A 81 5.23 2.85 -27.86
CA ARG A 81 4.48 3.50 -26.76
C ARG A 81 3.12 3.97 -27.22
N LEU A 82 3.04 4.58 -28.40
CA LEU A 82 1.77 4.98 -29.02
C LEU A 82 0.86 3.78 -29.28
N ARG A 83 1.40 2.72 -29.89
CA ARG A 83 0.65 1.48 -30.16
C ARG A 83 0.06 0.86 -28.89
N ARG A 84 0.80 0.92 -27.77
CA ARG A 84 0.29 0.44 -26.47
C ARG A 84 -0.89 1.28 -25.99
N LEU A 85 -0.83 2.60 -26.12
CA LEU A 85 -1.92 3.50 -25.73
C LEU A 85 -3.17 3.24 -26.58
N GLU A 86 -3.01 3.12 -27.90
CA GLU A 86 -4.11 2.79 -28.82
C GLU A 86 -4.74 1.43 -28.51
N MET A 87 -3.90 0.42 -28.23
CA MET A 87 -4.38 -0.91 -27.84
C MET A 87 -5.18 -0.87 -26.53
N ILE A 88 -4.71 -0.12 -25.52
CA ILE A 88 -5.42 0.05 -24.25
C ILE A 88 -6.74 0.78 -24.49
N ARG A 89 -6.73 1.87 -25.27
CA ARG A 89 -7.92 2.63 -25.64
C ARG A 89 -8.97 1.75 -26.32
N ASN A 90 -8.56 0.96 -27.30
CA ASN A 90 -9.43 0.03 -28.01
C ASN A 90 -9.98 -1.08 -27.10
N LYS A 91 -9.17 -1.60 -26.18
CA LYS A 91 -9.61 -2.58 -25.20
C LYS A 91 -10.68 -2.01 -24.28
N ILE A 92 -10.47 -0.80 -23.76
CA ILE A 92 -11.45 -0.13 -22.88
C ILE A 92 -12.71 0.19 -23.67
N ALA A 93 -12.61 0.70 -24.90
CA ALA A 93 -13.78 1.02 -25.71
C ALA A 93 -14.69 -0.20 -25.91
N LYS A 94 -14.10 -1.36 -26.22
CA LYS A 94 -14.80 -2.63 -26.44
C LYS A 94 -15.28 -3.33 -25.17
N GLU A 95 -14.82 -2.93 -23.99
CA GLU A 95 -15.21 -3.58 -22.73
C GLU A 95 -16.67 -3.26 -22.39
N GLU A 96 -17.50 -4.29 -22.23
CA GLU A 96 -18.89 -4.12 -21.83
C GLU A 96 -19.00 -3.56 -20.41
N ILE A 97 -20.00 -2.70 -20.19
CA ILE A 97 -20.26 -2.16 -18.86
C ILE A 97 -20.93 -3.27 -18.04
N PRO A 98 -20.35 -3.66 -16.89
CA PRO A 98 -20.93 -4.71 -16.06
C PRO A 98 -22.27 -4.28 -15.46
N SER A 99 -23.17 -5.24 -15.23
CA SER A 99 -24.44 -5.01 -14.52
C SER A 99 -24.21 -4.60 -13.06
N GLN A 100 -25.21 -3.97 -12.43
CA GLN A 100 -25.12 -3.53 -11.03
C GLN A 100 -24.86 -4.72 -10.08
N GLU A 101 -25.46 -5.88 -10.34
CA GLU A 101 -25.23 -7.09 -9.56
C GLU A 101 -23.75 -7.52 -9.58
N ILE A 102 -23.14 -7.53 -10.77
CA ILE A 102 -21.73 -7.87 -10.94
C ILE A 102 -20.85 -6.83 -10.25
N ILE A 103 -21.21 -5.54 -10.31
CA ILE A 103 -20.47 -4.48 -9.62
C ILE A 103 -20.52 -4.68 -8.10
N ASN A 104 -21.70 -5.00 -7.55
CA ASN A 104 -21.88 -5.26 -6.13
C ASN A 104 -21.07 -6.48 -5.68
N GLN A 105 -21.15 -7.59 -6.41
CA GLN A 105 -20.36 -8.80 -6.12
C GLN A 105 -18.86 -8.50 -6.14
N ARG A 106 -18.37 -7.77 -7.15
CA ARG A 106 -16.96 -7.37 -7.24
C ARG A 106 -16.53 -6.49 -6.08
N HIS A 107 -17.40 -5.58 -5.61
CA HIS A 107 -17.14 -4.72 -4.45
C HIS A 107 -17.01 -5.55 -3.17
N GLU A 108 -17.99 -6.41 -2.88
CA GLU A 108 -17.94 -7.30 -1.73
C GLU A 108 -16.70 -8.21 -1.72
N GLU A 109 -16.37 -8.80 -2.87
CA GLU A 109 -15.17 -9.62 -2.99
C GLU A 109 -13.88 -8.84 -2.67
N ARG A 110 -13.80 -7.59 -3.13
CA ARG A 110 -12.65 -6.72 -2.86
C ARG A 110 -12.54 -6.44 -1.37
N LEU A 111 -13.65 -6.16 -0.70
CA LEU A 111 -13.70 -5.95 0.74
C LEU A 111 -13.28 -7.21 1.52
N LYS A 112 -13.84 -8.37 1.16
CA LYS A 112 -13.47 -9.67 1.74
C LYS A 112 -11.97 -9.94 1.59
N LYS A 113 -11.41 -9.72 0.39
CA LYS A 113 -9.97 -9.90 0.10
C LYS A 113 -9.11 -8.91 0.89
N ALA A 114 -9.53 -7.65 0.99
CA ALA A 114 -8.81 -6.62 1.74
C ALA A 114 -8.82 -6.90 3.25
N ASN A 115 -9.97 -7.26 3.81
CA ASN A 115 -10.10 -7.67 5.21
C ASN A 115 -9.24 -8.89 5.54
N LYS A 116 -9.25 -9.92 4.68
CA LYS A 116 -8.41 -11.12 4.84
C LYS A 116 -6.91 -10.78 4.84
N LYS A 117 -6.47 -9.88 3.95
CA LYS A 117 -5.08 -9.40 3.92
C LYS A 117 -4.71 -8.67 5.22
N LEU A 118 -5.61 -7.82 5.71
CA LEU A 118 -5.41 -7.06 6.94
C LEU A 118 -5.29 -7.99 8.16
N GLN A 119 -6.19 -8.96 8.29
CA GLN A 119 -6.14 -9.98 9.35
C GLN A 119 -4.87 -10.82 9.28
N LYS A 120 -4.47 -11.27 8.08
CA LYS A 120 -3.22 -12.03 7.89
C LYS A 120 -2.00 -11.25 8.34
N SER A 121 -1.97 -9.94 8.05
CA SER A 121 -0.92 -9.04 8.53
C SER A 121 -0.88 -8.96 10.06
N LYS A 122 -2.05 -8.73 10.70
CA LYS A 122 -2.15 -8.70 12.17
C LYS A 122 -1.65 -9.99 12.80
N ASN A 123 -2.08 -11.15 12.29
CA ASN A 123 -1.70 -12.46 12.81
C ASN A 123 -0.19 -12.72 12.69
N ARG A 124 0.44 -12.28 11.58
CA ARG A 124 1.90 -12.36 11.42
C ARG A 124 2.63 -11.50 12.44
N GLN A 125 2.17 -10.27 12.66
CA GLN A 125 2.75 -9.36 13.66
C GLN A 125 2.59 -9.92 15.07
N GLU A 126 1.43 -10.47 15.41
CA GLU A 126 1.17 -11.09 16.70
C GLU A 126 2.05 -12.32 16.95
N LYS A 127 2.20 -13.20 15.94
CA LYS A 127 3.12 -14.35 16.01
C LYS A 127 4.56 -13.89 16.25
N ALA A 128 5.03 -12.87 15.54
CA ALA A 128 6.36 -12.30 15.73
C ALA A 128 6.53 -11.71 17.15
N ARG A 129 5.52 -11.01 17.68
CA ARG A 129 5.52 -10.50 19.06
C ARG A 129 5.58 -11.63 20.09
N LYS A 130 4.79 -12.70 19.91
CA LYS A 130 4.81 -13.89 20.80
C LYS A 130 6.15 -14.62 20.78
N GLN A 131 6.78 -14.78 19.62
CA GLN A 131 8.13 -15.36 19.51
C GLN A 131 9.16 -14.53 20.28
N LYS A 132 9.21 -13.21 20.07
CA LYS A 132 10.13 -12.32 20.82
C LYS A 132 9.97 -12.43 22.34
N ARG A 133 8.73 -12.54 22.83
CA ARG A 133 8.44 -12.72 24.27
C ARG A 133 8.95 -14.05 24.81
N LYS A 134 8.94 -15.13 24.01
CA LYS A 134 9.46 -16.44 24.42
C LYS A 134 10.98 -16.45 24.53
N TYR A 135 11.69 -15.81 23.59
CA TYR A 135 13.15 -15.71 23.64
C TYR A 135 13.61 -14.88 24.85
N ARG A 136 12.96 -13.75 25.15
CA ARG A 136 13.31 -12.90 26.30
C ARG A 136 13.06 -13.54 27.69
N LYS A 137 12.34 -14.66 27.78
CA LYS A 137 12.08 -15.38 29.05
C LYS A 137 13.06 -16.54 29.30
N LYS A 138 13.94 -16.83 28.33
CA LYS A 138 14.93 -17.92 28.42
C LYS A 138 16.35 -17.42 28.78
N ASP A 139 16.52 -16.09 28.82
CA ASP A 139 17.70 -15.40 29.32
C ASP A 139 17.41 -14.86 30.73
#